data_AF-A0A7C3ZDX7-F1
#
_entry.id   AF-A0A7C3ZDX7-F1
#
_cell.length_a   1.000
_cell.length_b   1.000
_cell.length_c   1.000
_cell.angle_alpha   90.00
_cell.angle_beta   90.00
_cell.angle_gamma   90.00
#
_symmetry.space_group_name_H-M   'P 1'
#
loop_
_entity.id
_entity.type
_entity.pdbx_description
1 polymer ?
#
loop_
_entity_poly.entity_id
_entity_poly.type
_entity_poly.pdbx_seq_one_letter_code
_entity_poly.pdbx_strand_id
1 'polypeptide(L)'
;MDQHRGSQPGPSEGARRATGDGPGLVGKGPKRFSARRKVEIVLRLLRGEDLELLSRELGVNAARLSKWREQFLTAGRAVLKKRPQDARDLEIARLQQKLGEVTMDNELLQKKIEHLEDGRPLPRRRLRK
;
A
#
# COMPACT_ATOMS: atom_id res chain seq x y z
N MET A 1 58.03 -20.49 55.02
CA MET A 1 57.22 -19.41 55.63
C MET A 1 56.03 -19.16 54.72
N ASP A 2 55.11 -20.12 54.58
CA ASP A 2 54.19 -20.70 55.57
C ASP A 2 52.81 -20.06 55.48
N GLN A 3 51.85 -20.98 55.41
CA GLN A 3 50.43 -20.83 55.15
C GLN A 3 49.71 -20.20 56.35
N HIS A 4 48.51 -19.65 56.13
CA HIS A 4 47.28 -19.95 56.89
C HIS A 4 46.08 -19.26 56.19
N ARG A 5 45.17 -20.01 55.55
CA ARG A 5 43.95 -20.69 56.06
C ARG A 5 42.77 -19.78 56.40
N GLY A 6 41.66 -20.00 55.69
CA GLY A 6 40.34 -20.18 56.31
C GLY A 6 39.26 -19.16 55.96
N SER A 7 38.20 -19.60 55.24
CA SER A 7 36.84 -19.79 55.79
C SER A 7 35.75 -19.64 54.71
N GLN A 8 34.94 -20.69 54.50
CA GLN A 8 33.57 -20.63 53.94
C GLN A 8 32.58 -20.71 55.12
N PRO A 9 31.37 -20.12 55.07
CA PRO A 9 30.18 -20.82 54.52
C PRO A 9 29.11 -19.90 53.87
N GLY A 10 28.30 -20.39 52.93
CA GLY A 10 26.87 -20.63 53.22
C GLY A 10 25.92 -19.95 52.21
N PRO A 11 24.62 -20.32 52.16
CA PRO A 11 23.89 -20.61 50.91
C PRO A 11 22.83 -19.58 50.50
N SER A 12 22.38 -19.61 49.24
CA SER A 12 21.03 -19.18 48.83
C SER A 12 20.73 -19.82 47.46
N GLU A 13 20.01 -20.93 47.40
CA GLU A 13 18.54 -20.96 47.44
C GLU A 13 17.94 -20.36 46.16
N GLY A 14 17.46 -21.26 45.28
CA GLY A 14 16.86 -20.89 44.02
C GLY A 14 16.48 -22.09 43.17
N ALA A 15 15.99 -23.16 43.82
CA ALA A 15 15.37 -24.28 43.13
C ALA A 15 14.14 -23.81 42.37
N ARG A 16 14.16 -23.86 41.03
CA ARG A 16 12.96 -24.06 40.20
C ARG A 16 13.31 -24.89 38.97
N ARG A 17 13.24 -26.22 39.10
CA ARG A 17 12.96 -27.08 37.95
C ARG A 17 11.46 -27.02 37.64
N ALA A 18 11.18 -27.35 36.38
CA ALA A 18 10.03 -28.08 35.89
C ALA A 18 8.88 -27.27 35.25
N THR A 19 8.94 -27.29 33.91
CA THR A 19 7.86 -27.78 33.02
C THR A 19 6.65 -26.87 32.80
N GLY A 20 6.67 -26.23 31.64
CA GLY A 20 5.49 -25.79 30.91
C GLY A 20 5.72 -26.05 29.44
N ASP A 21 5.59 -27.31 29.04
CA ASP A 21 5.42 -27.74 27.65
C ASP A 21 4.13 -27.09 27.12
N GLY A 22 4.27 -25.91 26.51
CA GLY A 22 3.25 -25.29 25.69
C GLY A 22 3.44 -25.77 24.25
N PRO A 23 2.43 -26.38 23.61
CA PRO A 23 2.62 -27.03 22.32
C PRO A 23 3.10 -26.02 21.29
N GLY A 24 4.15 -26.44 20.58
CA GLY A 24 4.93 -25.65 19.66
C GLY A 24 4.11 -24.78 18.73
N LEU A 25 4.43 -23.48 18.76
CA LEU A 25 4.35 -22.63 17.56
C LEU A 25 5.51 -23.01 16.63
N VAL A 26 5.57 -24.28 16.23
CA VAL A 26 6.49 -24.77 15.20
C VAL A 26 6.01 -24.18 13.88
N GLY A 27 6.75 -23.18 13.41
CA GLY A 27 7.04 -22.99 12.00
C GLY A 27 5.85 -22.95 11.05
N LYS A 28 5.10 -21.85 11.05
CA LYS A 28 4.53 -21.32 9.80
C LYS A 28 4.77 -19.82 9.78
N GLY A 29 5.70 -19.38 8.93
CA GLY A 29 5.83 -17.97 8.57
C GLY A 29 4.45 -17.40 8.20
N PRO A 30 4.23 -16.08 8.32
CA PRO A 30 2.90 -15.49 8.27
C PRO A 30 2.12 -15.98 7.06
N LYS A 31 1.09 -16.82 7.31
CA LYS A 31 0.23 -17.37 6.27
C LYS A 31 -0.25 -16.21 5.40
N ARG A 32 0.12 -16.23 4.12
CA ARG A 32 -0.24 -15.17 3.19
C ARG A 32 -1.73 -15.31 2.88
N PHE A 33 -2.51 -14.32 3.30
CA PHE A 33 -3.93 -14.22 2.95
C PHE A 33 -4.07 -13.42 1.66
N SER A 34 -4.78 -13.97 0.68
CA SER A 34 -5.18 -13.23 -0.52
C SER A 34 -6.08 -12.05 -0.14
N ALA A 35 -6.11 -11.01 -0.98
CA ALA A 35 -6.98 -9.85 -0.77
C ALA A 35 -8.46 -10.28 -0.67
N ARG A 36 -8.91 -11.17 -1.56
CA ARG A 36 -10.27 -11.72 -1.55
C ARG A 36 -10.63 -12.38 -0.21
N ARG A 37 -9.72 -13.20 0.34
CA ARG A 37 -9.96 -13.86 1.63
C ARG A 37 -10.01 -12.88 2.78
N LYS A 38 -9.16 -11.84 2.79
CA LYS A 38 -9.24 -10.78 3.80
C LYS A 38 -10.57 -10.03 3.76
N VAL A 39 -11.10 -9.75 2.57
CA VAL A 39 -12.40 -9.09 2.40
C VAL A 39 -13.53 -9.96 2.96
N GLU A 40 -13.55 -11.25 2.65
CA GLU A 40 -14.54 -12.19 3.18
C GLU A 40 -14.56 -12.20 4.72
N ILE A 41 -13.38 -12.24 5.33
CA ILE A 41 -13.21 -12.21 6.79
C ILE A 41 -13.72 -10.89 7.37
N VAL A 42 -13.39 -9.75 6.75
CA VAL A 42 -13.89 -8.44 7.20
C VAL A 42 -15.41 -8.37 7.08
N LEU A 43 -16.02 -8.93 6.03
CA LEU A 43 -17.47 -8.97 5.88
C LEU A 43 -18.15 -9.80 6.97
N ARG A 44 -17.55 -10.92 7.38
CA ARG A 44 -18.01 -11.70 8.55
C ARG A 44 -18.03 -10.86 9.83
N LEU A 45 -16.96 -10.11 10.10
CA LEU A 45 -16.89 -9.19 11.24
C LEU A 45 -17.94 -8.06 11.15
N LEU A 46 -18.21 -7.53 9.95
CA LEU A 46 -19.22 -6.48 9.76
C LEU A 46 -20.66 -7.01 9.91
N ARG A 47 -20.89 -8.33 9.74
CA ARG A 47 -22.17 -8.99 10.03
C ARG A 47 -22.39 -9.26 11.53
N GLY A 48 -21.41 -8.96 12.37
CA GLY A 48 -21.51 -9.12 13.83
C GLY A 48 -20.93 -10.43 14.38
N GLU A 49 -20.17 -11.19 13.59
CA GLU A 49 -19.42 -12.33 14.14
C GLU A 49 -18.35 -11.86 15.13
N ASP A 50 -18.16 -12.63 16.21
CA ASP A 50 -17.22 -12.29 17.27
C ASP A 50 -15.76 -12.38 16.80
N LEU A 51 -14.97 -11.36 17.18
CA LEU A 51 -13.59 -11.20 16.74
C LEU A 51 -12.68 -12.31 17.30
N GLU A 52 -12.91 -12.74 18.54
CA GLU A 52 -12.08 -13.74 19.22
C GLU A 52 -12.40 -15.15 18.72
N LEU A 53 -13.68 -15.45 18.46
CA LEU A 53 -14.09 -16.70 17.82
C LEU A 53 -13.48 -16.82 16.41
N LEU A 54 -13.55 -15.74 15.61
CA LEU A 54 -13.01 -15.74 14.25
C LEU A 54 -11.48 -15.82 14.22
N SER A 55 -10.82 -15.20 15.20
CA SER A 55 -9.36 -15.29 15.42
C SER A 55 -8.92 -16.73 15.65
N ARG A 56 -9.62 -17.44 16.54
CA ARG A 56 -9.36 -18.85 16.86
C ARG A 56 -9.63 -19.78 15.68
N GLU A 57 -10.75 -19.60 14.99
CA GLU A 57 -11.13 -20.39 13.81
C GLU A 57 -10.06 -20.30 12.69
N LEU A 58 -9.58 -19.09 12.41
CA LEU A 58 -8.66 -18.84 11.30
C LEU A 58 -7.19 -19.01 11.68
N GLY A 59 -6.88 -19.14 12.98
CA GLY A 59 -5.52 -19.10 13.50
C GLY A 59 -4.83 -17.75 13.23
N VAL A 60 -5.59 -16.66 13.25
CA VAL A 60 -5.11 -15.30 12.96
C VAL A 60 -5.35 -14.41 14.16
N ASN A 61 -4.31 -13.75 14.66
CA ASN A 61 -4.41 -12.80 15.77
C ASN A 61 -5.55 -11.77 15.58
N ALA A 62 -6.41 -11.63 16.59
CA ALA A 62 -7.50 -10.67 16.66
C ALA A 62 -7.09 -9.22 16.32
N ALA A 63 -5.90 -8.78 16.75
CA ALA A 63 -5.36 -7.46 16.41
C ALA A 63 -5.13 -7.30 14.90
N ARG A 64 -4.73 -8.38 14.20
CA ARG A 64 -4.54 -8.38 12.75
C ARG A 64 -5.87 -8.32 12.00
N LEU A 65 -6.88 -9.03 12.52
CA LEU A 65 -8.25 -8.98 11.99
C LEU A 65 -8.86 -7.57 12.16
N SER A 66 -8.70 -6.98 13.35
CA SER A 66 -9.12 -5.61 13.62
C SER A 66 -8.44 -4.61 12.68
N LYS A 67 -7.13 -4.77 12.46
CA LYS A 67 -6.37 -3.94 11.49
C LYS A 67 -6.92 -4.06 10.08
N TRP A 68 -7.30 -5.24 9.61
CA TRP A 68 -7.92 -5.40 8.28
C TRP A 68 -9.28 -4.72 8.20
N ARG A 69 -10.11 -4.81 9.25
CA ARG A 69 -11.38 -4.11 9.32
C ARG A 69 -11.20 -2.60 9.25
N GLU A 70 -10.26 -2.05 10.01
CA GLU A 70 -9.95 -0.62 9.99
C GLU A 70 -9.43 -0.16 8.62
N GLN A 71 -8.50 -0.90 8.02
CA GLN A 71 -7.99 -0.60 6.68
C GLN A 71 -9.10 -0.61 5.63
N PHE A 72 -10.00 -1.60 5.70
CA PHE A 72 -11.16 -1.69 4.80
C PHE A 72 -12.09 -0.48 4.94
N LEU A 73 -12.45 -0.09 6.17
CA LEU A 73 -13.32 1.07 6.43
C LEU A 73 -12.65 2.39 6.04
N THR A 74 -11.35 2.54 6.29
CA THR A 74 -10.60 3.72 5.89
C THR A 74 -10.50 3.84 4.37
N ALA A 75 -10.21 2.75 3.67
CA ALA A 75 -10.22 2.72 2.20
C ALA A 75 -11.62 2.99 1.63
N GLY A 76 -12.66 2.36 2.19
CA GLY A 76 -14.04 2.58 1.80
C GLY A 76 -14.47 4.04 1.97
N ARG A 77 -14.15 4.66 3.12
CA ARG A 77 -14.39 6.10 3.34
C ARG A 77 -13.61 6.98 2.36
N ALA A 78 -12.37 6.63 2.05
CA ALA A 78 -11.58 7.38 1.08
C ALA A 78 -12.23 7.33 -0.32
N VAL A 79 -12.71 6.16 -0.75
CA VAL A 79 -13.44 6.00 -2.02
C VAL A 79 -14.75 6.79 -2.02
N LEU A 80 -15.53 6.72 -0.94
CA LEU A 80 -16.80 7.46 -0.86
C LEU A 80 -16.63 8.98 -0.75
N LYS A 81 -15.50 9.44 -0.20
CA LYS A 81 -15.14 10.87 -0.17
C LYS A 81 -14.67 11.39 -1.52
N LYS A 82 -14.14 10.53 -2.40
CA LYS A 82 -13.82 10.92 -3.77
C LYS A 82 -15.13 11.24 -4.48
N ARG A 83 -15.45 12.53 -4.56
CA ARG A 83 -16.36 13.09 -5.56
C ARG A 83 -15.88 12.66 -6.95
N PRO A 84 -16.77 12.58 -7.96
CA PRO A 84 -16.46 12.09 -9.30
C PRO A 84 -15.21 12.77 -9.87
N GLN A 85 -14.05 12.17 -9.58
CA GLN A 85 -12.75 12.57 -10.08
C GLN A 85 -12.76 12.50 -11.60
N ASP A 86 -13.61 11.65 -12.19
CA ASP A 86 -13.84 11.56 -13.62
C ASP A 86 -14.19 12.91 -14.26
N ALA A 87 -15.04 13.76 -13.70
CA ALA A 87 -15.41 14.98 -14.42
C ALA A 87 -14.26 16.00 -14.54
N ARG A 88 -13.48 16.18 -13.47
CA ARG A 88 -12.34 17.11 -13.48
C ARG A 88 -11.12 16.50 -14.17
N ASP A 89 -10.86 15.23 -13.95
CA ASP A 89 -9.72 14.54 -14.55
C ASP A 89 -9.93 14.36 -16.07
N LEU A 90 -11.18 14.14 -16.52
CA LEU A 90 -11.54 14.17 -17.95
C LEU A 90 -11.39 15.57 -18.56
N GLU A 91 -11.79 16.62 -17.84
CA GLU A 91 -11.61 17.99 -18.33
C GLU A 91 -10.13 18.37 -18.39
N ILE A 92 -9.33 17.96 -17.40
CA ILE A 92 -7.87 18.14 -17.43
C ILE A 92 -7.26 17.42 -18.64
N ALA A 93 -7.64 16.16 -18.90
CA ALA A 93 -7.17 15.42 -20.07
C ALA A 93 -7.56 16.11 -21.39
N ARG A 94 -8.80 16.60 -21.49
CA ARG A 94 -9.29 17.36 -22.65
C ARG A 94 -8.50 18.66 -22.87
N LEU A 95 -8.24 19.40 -21.79
CA LEU A 95 -7.49 20.65 -21.86
C LEU A 95 -6.02 20.41 -22.22
N GLN A 96 -5.40 19.35 -21.69
CA GLN A 96 -4.05 18.96 -22.06
C GLN A 96 -3.94 18.58 -23.55
N GLN A 97 -4.92 17.85 -24.09
CA GLN A 97 -4.96 17.54 -25.52
C GLN A 97 -5.05 18.83 -26.36
N LYS A 98 -6.01 19.72 -26.05
CA LYS A 98 -6.16 20.99 -26.77
C LYS A 98 -4.93 21.88 -26.67
N LEU A 99 -4.29 21.91 -25.51
CA LEU A 99 -3.06 22.67 -25.30
C LEU A 99 -1.94 22.11 -26.19
N GLY A 100 -1.79 20.80 -26.28
CA GLY A 100 -0.85 20.15 -27.19
C GLY A 100 -1.10 20.50 -28.66
N GLU A 101 -2.35 20.42 -29.13
CA GLU A 101 -2.74 20.81 -30.49
C GLU A 101 -2.36 22.27 -30.78
N VAL A 102 -2.78 23.21 -29.93
CA VAL A 102 -2.50 24.65 -30.09
C VAL A 102 -1.00 24.96 -29.99
N THR A 103 -0.26 24.23 -29.16
CA THR A 103 1.19 24.42 -29.02
C THR A 103 1.90 23.96 -30.29
N MET A 104 1.54 22.79 -30.83
CA MET A 104 2.11 22.29 -32.07
C MET A 104 1.79 23.21 -33.25
N ASP A 105 0.55 23.70 -33.34
CA ASP A 105 0.15 24.67 -34.37
C ASP A 105 0.96 25.97 -34.26
N ASN A 106 1.14 26.50 -33.05
CA ASN A 106 1.97 27.69 -32.82
C ASN A 106 3.43 27.46 -33.23
N GLU A 107 4.03 26.33 -32.87
CA GLU A 107 5.40 26.00 -33.27
C GLU A 107 5.56 25.93 -34.80
N LEU A 108 4.58 25.34 -35.49
CA LEU A 108 4.57 25.28 -36.96
C LEU A 108 4.40 26.67 -37.59
N LEU A 109 3.56 27.52 -37.00
CA LEU A 109 3.36 28.90 -37.45
C LEU A 109 4.62 29.73 -37.25
N GLN A 110 5.29 29.61 -36.10
CA GLN A 110 6.56 30.29 -35.83
C GLN A 110 7.62 29.89 -36.85
N LYS A 111 7.82 28.58 -37.11
CA LYS A 111 8.76 28.11 -38.14
C LYS A 111 8.42 28.62 -39.53
N LYS A 112 7.13 28.73 -39.86
CA LYS A 112 6.68 29.28 -41.14
C LYS A 112 6.99 30.77 -41.26
N ILE A 113 6.83 31.53 -40.18
CA ILE A 113 7.20 32.95 -40.12
C ILE A 113 8.71 33.09 -40.32
N GLU A 114 9.53 32.38 -39.55
CA GLU A 114 11.00 32.39 -39.68
C GLU A 114 11.43 32.09 -41.13
N HIS A 115 10.87 31.05 -41.76
CA HIS A 115 11.19 30.68 -43.14
C HIS A 115 10.85 31.79 -44.14
N LEU A 116 9.76 32.52 -43.92
CA LEU A 116 9.35 33.65 -44.76
C LEU A 116 10.19 34.91 -44.51
N GLU A 117 10.54 35.18 -43.26
CA GLU A 117 11.42 36.29 -42.87
C GLU A 117 12.83 36.11 -43.46
N ASP A 118 13.30 34.87 -43.58
CA ASP A 118 14.54 34.51 -44.29
C ASP A 118 14.43 34.62 -45.83
N GLY A 119 13.31 35.11 -46.36
CA GLY A 119 13.07 35.28 -47.79
C GLY A 119 12.89 33.97 -48.56
N ARG A 120 12.69 32.85 -47.86
CA ARG A 120 12.55 31.52 -48.49
C ARG A 120 11.09 31.26 -48.85
N PRO A 121 10.76 30.89 -50.11
CA PRO A 121 9.39 30.60 -50.48
C PRO A 121 8.90 29.30 -49.82
N LEU A 122 7.62 29.26 -49.44
CA LEU A 122 6.99 28.06 -48.91
C LEU A 122 6.63 27.07 -50.03
N PRO A 123 6.73 25.76 -49.79
CA PRO A 123 6.37 24.75 -50.78
C PRO A 123 4.88 24.85 -51.12
N ARG A 124 4.55 24.82 -52.42
CA ARG A 124 3.16 24.78 -52.89
C ARG A 124 2.48 23.51 -52.40
N ARG A 125 1.35 23.65 -51.70
CA ARG A 125 0.50 22.51 -51.29
C ARG A 125 0.03 21.77 -52.54
N ARG A 126 0.50 20.54 -52.73
CA ARG A 126 0.00 19.67 -53.81
C ARG A 126 -1.37 19.14 -53.41
N LEU A 127 -2.40 19.39 -54.22
CA LEU A 127 -3.67 18.69 -54.08
C LEU A 127 -3.43 17.20 -54.34
N ARG A 128 -3.71 16.35 -53.35
CA ARG A 128 -3.86 14.92 -53.58
C ARG A 128 -5.18 14.69 -54.31
N LYS A 129 -5.11 14.04 -55.48
CA LYS A 129 -6.26 13.41 -56.14
C LYS A 129 -6.62 12.11 -55.44
#